data_AF-A0A536AUG0-F1
#
_entry.id   AF-A0A536AUG0-F1
#
_cell.length_a   1.000
_cell.length_b   1.000
_cell.length_c   1.000
_cell.angle_alpha   90.00
_cell.angle_beta   90.00
_cell.angle_gamma   90.00
#
_symmetry.space_group_name_H-M   'P 1'
#
loop_
_entity.id
_entity.type
_entity.pdbx_description
1 polymer ?
#
loop_
_entity_poly.entity_id
_entity_poly.type
_entity_poly.pdbx_seq_one_letter_code
_entity_poly.pdbx_strand_id
1 'polypeptide(L)'
;LVDKVDTLITIPNDRLLQVVEKKTSMVDAFRIVDDVLRQGVQGISDLITVPGLINLDFADVKTIMTNAGSALMGIGHGSGESRAADAARQAIMSPLLEQSIDGARGVLFTITGGPDLTLFEVNEAAEIIHAAADPEANIIFGAVIDERMGGEVKISVIATAFEQARAIRRLEGPMYKRQAPSVEQRVAPAVAVAPAPMTQPHPKAEETKKYAADDLEVPSFLRRR
;
A
#
# COMPACT_ATOMS: atom_id res chain seq x y z
N LEU A 1 15.80 0.81 -3.09
CA LEU A 1 15.73 -0.67 -3.17
C LEU A 1 15.16 -1.15 -4.51
N VAL A 2 14.20 -0.43 -5.08
CA VAL A 2 13.50 -0.80 -6.33
C VAL A 2 14.44 -1.25 -7.45
N ASP A 3 15.55 -0.54 -7.72
CA ASP A 3 16.47 -0.90 -8.82
C ASP A 3 17.44 -2.04 -8.50
N LYS A 4 17.32 -2.69 -7.34
CA LYS A 4 18.22 -3.75 -6.86
C LYS A 4 17.49 -5.06 -6.55
N VAL A 5 16.18 -5.11 -6.74
CA VAL A 5 15.35 -6.28 -6.43
C VAL A 5 14.43 -6.59 -7.61
N ASP A 6 14.16 -7.86 -7.83
CA ASP A 6 13.23 -8.29 -8.88
C ASP A 6 11.76 -7.96 -8.53
N THR A 7 11.40 -8.12 -7.26
CA THR A 7 10.09 -7.82 -6.71
C THR A 7 10.23 -7.13 -5.35
N LEU A 8 9.48 -6.05 -5.14
CA LEU A 8 9.35 -5.30 -3.90
C LEU A 8 7.94 -5.48 -3.34
N ILE A 9 7.81 -6.25 -2.27
CA ILE A 9 6.56 -6.36 -1.50
C ILE A 9 6.52 -5.19 -0.52
N THR A 10 5.53 -4.31 -0.64
CA THR A 10 5.35 -3.17 0.26
C THR A 10 4.17 -3.42 1.18
N ILE A 11 4.41 -3.39 2.50
CA ILE A 11 3.36 -3.50 3.51
C ILE A 11 3.19 -2.13 4.19
N PRO A 12 2.11 -1.39 3.89
CA PRO A 12 1.87 -0.08 4.48
C PRO A 12 1.46 -0.21 5.95
N ASN A 13 2.29 0.29 6.86
CA ASN A 13 2.00 0.30 8.30
C ASN A 13 0.72 1.08 8.66
N ASP A 14 0.31 2.04 7.83
CA ASP A 14 -0.94 2.80 8.01
C ASP A 14 -2.18 1.89 7.99
N ARG A 15 -2.09 0.71 7.37
CA ARG A 15 -3.17 -0.28 7.34
C ARG A 15 -3.31 -1.09 8.61
N LEU A 16 -2.29 -1.08 9.48
CA LEU A 16 -2.39 -1.74 10.78
C LEU A 16 -3.53 -1.15 11.60
N LEU A 17 -3.77 0.15 11.51
CA LEU A 17 -4.88 0.83 12.20
C LEU A 17 -6.26 0.31 11.79
N GLN A 18 -6.38 -0.38 10.64
CA GLN A 18 -7.62 -0.99 10.17
C GLN A 18 -7.81 -2.42 10.71
N VAL A 19 -6.73 -3.06 11.13
CA VAL A 19 -6.70 -4.45 11.62
C VAL A 19 -6.60 -4.52 13.15
N VAL A 20 -5.99 -3.52 13.79
CA VAL A 20 -5.80 -3.48 15.25
C VAL A 20 -6.96 -2.79 15.98
N GLU A 21 -7.27 -3.28 17.18
CA GLU A 21 -8.26 -2.66 18.05
C GLU A 21 -7.71 -1.39 18.72
N LYS A 22 -8.59 -0.46 19.12
CA LYS A 22 -8.20 0.80 19.81
C LYS A 22 -7.44 0.59 21.12
N LYS A 23 -7.46 -0.62 21.69
CA LYS A 23 -6.78 -0.98 22.94
C LYS A 23 -5.47 -1.74 22.71
N THR A 24 -5.13 -2.07 21.47
CA THR A 24 -3.92 -2.82 21.13
C THR A 24 -2.69 -1.98 21.45
N SER A 25 -1.70 -2.57 22.12
CA SER A 25 -0.43 -1.90 22.42
C SER A 25 0.41 -1.73 21.15
N MET A 26 1.34 -0.78 21.14
CA MET A 26 2.24 -0.60 19.99
C MET A 26 3.08 -1.86 19.70
N VAL A 27 3.49 -2.59 20.74
CA VAL A 27 4.25 -3.84 20.59
C VAL A 27 3.39 -4.92 19.93
N ASP A 28 2.13 -5.05 20.33
CA ASP A 28 1.22 -6.04 19.75
C ASP A 28 0.81 -5.65 18.32
N ALA A 29 0.71 -4.36 18.01
CA ALA A 29 0.48 -3.89 16.64
C ALA A 29 1.64 -4.25 15.70
N PHE A 30 2.90 -4.12 16.15
CA PHE A 30 4.05 -4.55 15.35
C PHE A 30 4.12 -6.07 15.19
N ARG A 31 3.72 -6.84 16.21
CA ARG A 31 3.63 -8.31 16.07
C ARG A 31 2.69 -8.74 14.95
N ILE A 32 1.63 -7.98 14.69
CA ILE A 32 0.71 -8.26 13.59
C ILE A 32 1.41 -8.00 12.24
N VAL A 33 2.22 -6.95 12.11
CA VAL A 33 3.05 -6.72 10.91
C VAL A 33 4.03 -7.87 10.71
N ASP A 34 4.73 -8.25 11.78
CA ASP A 34 5.72 -9.31 11.73
C ASP A 34 5.08 -10.63 11.30
N ASP A 35 3.84 -10.88 11.75
CA ASP A 35 3.09 -12.05 11.33
C ASP A 35 2.69 -11.99 9.84
N VAL A 36 2.27 -10.83 9.34
CA VAL A 36 2.00 -10.63 7.89
C VAL A 36 3.27 -10.87 7.06
N LEU A 37 4.41 -10.29 7.47
CA LEU A 37 5.69 -10.51 6.81
C LEU A 37 6.10 -11.99 6.82
N ARG A 38 5.96 -12.64 7.97
CA ARG A 38 6.22 -14.07 8.15
C ARG A 38 5.32 -14.90 7.22
N GLN A 39 4.03 -14.58 7.14
CA GLN A 39 3.08 -15.25 6.27
C GLN A 39 3.40 -15.04 4.78
N GLY A 40 3.90 -13.86 4.40
CA GLY A 40 4.35 -13.58 3.03
C GLY A 40 5.54 -14.42 2.60
N VAL A 41 6.57 -14.47 3.44
CA VAL A 41 7.75 -15.30 3.18
C VAL A 41 7.39 -16.78 3.20
N GLN A 42 6.54 -17.19 4.14
CA GLN A 42 6.06 -18.57 4.23
C GLN A 42 5.25 -18.96 3.00
N GLY A 43 4.35 -18.11 2.51
CA GLY A 43 3.50 -18.40 1.35
C GLY A 43 4.29 -18.72 0.08
N ILE A 44 5.44 -18.05 -0.13
CA ILE A 44 6.35 -18.31 -1.25
C ILE A 44 7.23 -19.53 -0.96
N SER A 45 7.76 -19.61 0.27
CA SER A 45 8.69 -20.69 0.65
C SER A 45 8.01 -22.05 0.65
N ASP A 46 6.76 -22.12 1.08
CA ASP A 46 5.98 -23.35 1.15
C ASP A 46 5.71 -23.92 -0.25
N LEU A 47 5.56 -23.07 -1.27
CA LEU A 47 5.41 -23.51 -2.67
C LEU A 47 6.66 -24.20 -3.23
N ILE A 48 7.83 -23.87 -2.72
CA ILE A 48 9.12 -24.39 -3.21
C ILE A 48 9.56 -25.61 -2.39
N THR A 49 9.31 -25.57 -1.08
CA THR A 49 9.93 -26.47 -0.10
C THR A 49 9.01 -27.58 0.39
N VAL A 50 7.69 -27.35 0.40
CA VAL A 50 6.72 -28.33 0.91
C VAL A 50 6.10 -29.06 -0.28
N PRO A 51 6.16 -30.39 -0.32
CA PRO A 51 5.44 -31.17 -1.32
C PRO A 51 3.95 -30.86 -1.25
N GLY A 52 3.45 -30.10 -2.22
CA GLY A 52 2.03 -29.80 -2.37
C GLY A 52 1.27 -30.91 -3.08
N LEU A 53 -0.06 -30.88 -2.95
CA LEU A 53 -0.98 -31.65 -3.79
C LEU A 53 -0.89 -31.18 -5.25
N ILE A 54 -0.66 -29.88 -5.42
CA ILE A 54 -0.35 -29.23 -6.69
C ILE A 54 0.98 -28.52 -6.47
N ASN A 55 2.05 -29.13 -6.95
CA ASN A 55 3.39 -28.61 -6.80
C ASN A 55 3.70 -27.65 -7.94
N LEU A 56 4.06 -26.43 -7.59
CA LEU A 56 4.65 -25.47 -8.52
C LEU A 56 6.15 -25.68 -8.55
N ASP A 57 6.78 -25.40 -9.70
CA ASP A 57 8.24 -25.40 -9.76
C ASP A 57 8.80 -23.99 -9.49
N PHE A 58 10.11 -23.92 -9.23
CA PHE A 58 10.76 -22.64 -8.99
C PHE A 58 10.80 -21.76 -10.25
N ALA A 59 10.71 -22.34 -11.45
CA ALA A 59 10.73 -21.59 -12.70
C ALA A 59 9.42 -20.80 -12.90
N ASP A 60 8.29 -21.37 -12.51
CA ASP A 60 6.97 -20.74 -12.49
C ASP A 60 6.95 -19.51 -11.56
N VAL A 61 7.40 -19.70 -10.30
CA VAL A 61 7.52 -18.61 -9.32
C VAL A 61 8.47 -17.53 -9.82
N LYS A 62 9.63 -17.94 -10.37
CA LYS A 62 10.61 -17.00 -10.93
C LYS A 62 10.03 -16.22 -12.10
N THR A 63 9.20 -16.82 -12.94
CA THR A 63 8.62 -16.14 -14.12
C THR A 63 7.69 -15.00 -13.71
N ILE A 64 6.91 -15.17 -12.64
CA ILE A 64 6.06 -14.09 -12.11
C ILE A 64 6.86 -13.05 -11.33
N MET A 65 7.85 -13.49 -10.53
CA MET A 65 8.57 -12.58 -9.62
C MET A 65 9.77 -11.87 -10.25
N THR A 66 10.25 -12.29 -11.43
CA THR A 66 11.38 -11.64 -12.11
C THR A 66 10.93 -10.31 -12.72
N ASN A 67 11.58 -9.20 -12.35
CA ASN A 67 11.24 -7.84 -12.81
C ASN A 67 9.76 -7.45 -12.60
N ALA A 68 9.09 -8.02 -11.59
CA ALA A 68 7.69 -7.74 -11.33
C ALA A 68 7.46 -6.34 -10.72
N GLY A 69 8.53 -5.73 -10.18
CA GLY A 69 8.47 -4.38 -9.62
C GLY A 69 7.73 -4.36 -8.29
N SER A 70 6.59 -3.69 -8.21
CA SER A 70 5.80 -3.61 -6.97
C SER A 70 4.87 -4.82 -6.84
N ALA A 71 4.82 -5.38 -5.64
CA ALA A 71 3.92 -6.46 -5.28
C ALA A 71 3.10 -6.12 -4.03
N LEU A 72 1.89 -6.66 -3.98
CA LEU A 72 0.95 -6.53 -2.87
C LEU A 72 0.57 -7.93 -2.37
N MET A 73 0.30 -8.02 -1.08
CA MET A 73 -0.04 -9.29 -0.43
C MET A 73 -1.42 -9.22 0.22
N GLY A 74 -2.23 -10.24 -0.02
CA GLY A 74 -3.52 -10.45 0.61
C GLY A 74 -3.57 -11.81 1.30
N ILE A 75 -4.22 -11.86 2.46
CA ILE A 75 -4.32 -13.09 3.26
C ILE A 75 -5.76 -13.27 3.69
N GLY A 76 -6.28 -14.48 3.51
CA GLY A 76 -7.61 -14.88 3.91
C GLY A 76 -7.61 -16.23 4.61
N HIS A 77 -8.53 -16.38 5.55
CA HIS A 77 -8.80 -17.59 6.29
C HIS A 77 -10.28 -17.92 6.17
N GLY A 78 -10.59 -19.20 6.08
CA GLY A 78 -11.96 -19.67 6.01
C GLY A 78 -12.14 -20.98 6.76
N SER A 79 -13.35 -21.20 7.23
CA SER A 79 -13.76 -22.39 7.99
C SER A 79 -15.19 -22.78 7.62
N GLY A 80 -15.54 -24.06 7.74
CA GLY A 80 -16.88 -24.57 7.41
C GLY A 80 -16.99 -25.04 5.96
N GLU A 81 -18.22 -25.12 5.43
CA GLU A 81 -18.52 -25.71 4.11
C GLU A 81 -18.03 -24.85 2.93
N SER A 82 -18.04 -23.52 3.06
CA SER A 82 -17.58 -22.58 2.03
C SER A 82 -16.22 -21.96 2.36
N ARG A 83 -15.39 -22.67 3.14
CA ARG A 83 -14.12 -22.17 3.66
C ARG A 83 -13.16 -21.67 2.58
N ALA A 84 -13.06 -22.35 1.44
CA ALA A 84 -12.15 -21.96 0.38
C ALA A 84 -12.62 -20.69 -0.34
N ALA A 85 -13.92 -20.59 -0.64
CA ALA A 85 -14.51 -19.40 -1.24
C ALA A 85 -14.39 -18.17 -0.34
N ASP A 86 -14.68 -18.33 0.96
CA ASP A 86 -14.61 -17.24 1.92
C ASP A 86 -13.15 -16.80 2.16
N ALA A 87 -12.22 -17.73 2.25
CA ALA A 87 -10.79 -17.42 2.32
C ALA A 87 -10.32 -16.67 1.07
N ALA A 88 -10.76 -17.07 -0.12
CA ALA A 88 -10.40 -16.41 -1.38
C ALA A 88 -10.93 -14.96 -1.41
N ARG A 89 -12.20 -14.76 -1.07
CA ARG A 89 -12.82 -13.43 -0.97
C ARG A 89 -12.11 -12.55 0.06
N GLN A 90 -11.78 -13.09 1.21
CA GLN A 90 -11.06 -12.35 2.24
C GLN A 90 -9.65 -11.97 1.78
N ALA A 91 -8.95 -12.85 1.07
CA ALA A 91 -7.62 -12.59 0.55
C ALA A 91 -7.62 -11.45 -0.48
N ILE A 92 -8.56 -11.44 -1.44
CA ILE A 92 -8.66 -10.37 -2.46
C ILE A 92 -9.18 -9.04 -1.90
N MET A 93 -9.92 -9.07 -0.78
CA MET A 93 -10.42 -7.88 -0.07
C MET A 93 -9.55 -7.48 1.13
N SER A 94 -8.33 -8.04 1.24
CA SER A 94 -7.48 -7.83 2.40
C SER A 94 -7.09 -6.35 2.55
N PRO A 95 -7.14 -5.75 3.76
CA PRO A 95 -6.78 -4.35 3.99
C PRO A 95 -5.33 -3.98 3.62
N LEU A 96 -4.48 -4.99 3.44
CA LEU A 96 -3.07 -4.88 3.07
C LEU A 96 -2.87 -4.69 1.56
N LEU A 97 -3.91 -4.90 0.75
CA LEU A 97 -3.94 -4.60 -0.66
C LEU A 97 -4.32 -3.12 -0.84
N GLU A 98 -3.37 -2.27 -1.22
CA GLU A 98 -3.65 -0.84 -1.45
C GLU A 98 -4.53 -0.58 -2.69
N GLN A 99 -4.35 -1.42 -3.72
CA GLN A 99 -5.21 -1.52 -4.89
C GLN A 99 -5.82 -2.91 -4.89
N SER A 100 -7.08 -3.01 -5.34
CA SER A 100 -7.67 -4.30 -5.70
C SER A 100 -6.69 -5.08 -6.58
N ILE A 101 -6.75 -6.40 -6.53
CA ILE A 101 -6.01 -7.30 -7.43
C ILE A 101 -6.26 -7.00 -8.94
N ASP A 102 -7.31 -6.23 -9.24
CA ASP A 102 -7.61 -5.67 -10.55
C ASP A 102 -6.40 -4.92 -11.17
N GLY A 103 -5.96 -5.37 -12.34
CA GLY A 103 -4.80 -4.82 -13.06
C GLY A 103 -3.44 -5.44 -12.71
N ALA A 104 -3.38 -6.45 -11.84
CA ALA A 104 -2.18 -7.25 -11.64
C ALA A 104 -1.97 -8.22 -12.82
N ARG A 105 -0.84 -8.12 -13.52
CA ARG A 105 -0.50 -9.02 -14.65
C ARG A 105 0.07 -10.36 -14.21
N GLY A 106 0.53 -10.47 -12.97
CA GLY A 106 1.04 -11.72 -12.41
C GLY A 106 0.44 -11.95 -11.03
N VAL A 107 -0.24 -13.07 -10.84
CA VAL A 107 -0.85 -13.43 -9.56
C VAL A 107 -0.31 -14.78 -9.13
N LEU A 108 0.27 -14.83 -7.94
CA LEU A 108 0.68 -16.06 -7.28
C LEU A 108 -0.20 -16.27 -6.07
N PHE A 109 -0.84 -17.44 -5.93
CA PHE A 109 -1.53 -17.74 -4.68
C PHE A 109 -1.31 -19.15 -4.18
N THR A 110 -1.26 -19.27 -2.85
CA THR A 110 -1.08 -20.54 -2.16
C THR A 110 -2.31 -20.85 -1.35
N ILE A 111 -2.87 -22.04 -1.56
CA ILE A 111 -3.92 -22.60 -0.71
C ILE A 111 -3.27 -23.57 0.25
N THR A 112 -3.33 -23.28 1.54
CA THR A 112 -2.99 -24.22 2.59
C THR A 112 -4.29 -24.76 3.18
N GLY A 113 -4.40 -26.06 3.35
CA GLY A 113 -5.56 -26.70 3.98
C GLY A 113 -5.17 -27.98 4.72
N GLY A 114 -6.12 -28.53 5.46
CA GLY A 114 -5.98 -29.86 6.06
C GLY A 114 -6.01 -30.99 5.03
N PRO A 115 -5.77 -32.24 5.44
CA PRO A 115 -5.85 -33.41 4.56
C PRO A 115 -7.26 -33.67 3.99
N ASP A 116 -8.25 -32.94 4.49
CA ASP A 116 -9.64 -32.90 4.03
C ASP A 116 -9.88 -31.86 2.92
N LEU A 117 -8.85 -31.12 2.48
CA LEU A 117 -8.95 -30.19 1.36
C LEU A 117 -9.27 -30.92 0.06
N THR A 118 -10.37 -30.53 -0.57
CA THR A 118 -10.85 -31.16 -1.81
C THR A 118 -10.46 -30.36 -3.05
N LEU A 119 -10.41 -31.03 -4.21
CA LEU A 119 -10.16 -30.36 -5.49
C LEU A 119 -11.25 -29.35 -5.86
N PHE A 120 -12.50 -29.60 -5.44
CA PHE A 120 -13.62 -28.70 -5.71
C PHE A 120 -13.44 -27.36 -5.00
N GLU A 121 -13.04 -27.39 -3.73
CA GLU A 121 -12.72 -26.19 -2.95
C GLU A 121 -11.56 -25.40 -3.54
N VAL A 122 -10.51 -26.08 -4.00
CA VAL A 122 -9.37 -25.45 -4.69
C VAL A 122 -9.82 -24.76 -5.98
N ASN A 123 -10.66 -25.41 -6.79
CA ASN A 123 -11.18 -24.84 -8.03
C ASN A 123 -12.08 -23.63 -7.76
N GLU A 124 -12.97 -23.70 -6.77
CA GLU A 124 -13.84 -22.58 -6.40
C GLU A 124 -13.04 -21.35 -5.96
N ALA A 125 -12.01 -21.54 -5.12
CA ALA A 125 -11.11 -20.47 -4.73
C ALA A 125 -10.35 -19.88 -5.93
N ALA A 126 -9.86 -20.73 -6.84
CA ALA A 126 -9.17 -20.30 -8.04
C ALA A 126 -10.07 -19.48 -8.97
N GLU A 127 -11.34 -19.87 -9.15
CA GLU A 127 -12.32 -19.14 -9.95
C GLU A 127 -12.59 -17.73 -9.39
N ILE A 128 -12.72 -17.61 -8.07
CA ILE A 128 -12.93 -16.31 -7.40
C ILE A 128 -11.74 -15.38 -7.61
N ILE A 129 -10.52 -15.89 -7.45
CA ILE A 129 -9.30 -15.09 -7.63
C ILE A 129 -9.13 -14.72 -9.11
N HIS A 130 -9.39 -15.66 -10.02
CA HIS A 130 -9.34 -15.42 -11.47
C HIS A 130 -10.38 -14.39 -11.92
N ALA A 131 -11.58 -14.40 -11.35
CA ALA A 131 -12.61 -13.41 -11.65
C ALA A 131 -12.27 -11.99 -11.13
N ALA A 132 -11.40 -11.90 -10.12
CA ALA A 132 -10.95 -10.63 -9.54
C ALA A 132 -9.66 -10.09 -10.18
N ALA A 133 -8.89 -10.92 -10.89
CA ALA A 133 -7.68 -10.56 -11.59
C ALA A 133 -7.96 -10.09 -13.03
N ASP A 134 -6.94 -9.53 -13.68
CA ASP A 134 -7.03 -9.15 -15.10
C ASP A 134 -7.20 -10.42 -15.98
N PRO A 135 -8.05 -10.40 -17.04
CA PRO A 135 -8.23 -11.55 -17.93
C PRO A 135 -6.96 -12.03 -18.62
N GLU A 136 -5.97 -11.15 -18.80
CA GLU A 136 -4.67 -11.46 -19.39
C GLU A 136 -3.58 -11.69 -18.32
N ALA A 137 -3.96 -11.79 -17.04
CA ALA A 137 -3.03 -12.07 -15.96
C ALA A 137 -2.51 -13.50 -16.04
N ASN A 138 -1.20 -13.66 -15.82
CA ASN A 138 -0.62 -14.97 -15.58
C ASN A 138 -0.88 -15.37 -14.12
N ILE A 139 -1.75 -16.36 -13.91
CA ILE A 139 -2.15 -16.82 -12.58
C ILE A 139 -1.52 -18.18 -12.30
N ILE A 140 -0.76 -18.25 -11.20
CA ILE A 140 -0.08 -19.45 -10.76
C ILE A 140 -0.54 -19.78 -9.34
N PHE A 141 -0.89 -21.05 -9.12
CA PHE A 141 -1.42 -21.50 -7.84
C PHE A 141 -0.83 -22.82 -7.37
N GLY A 142 -0.62 -22.91 -6.06
CA GLY A 142 -0.19 -24.14 -5.41
C GLY A 142 -1.11 -24.52 -4.27
N ALA A 143 -1.19 -25.82 -3.99
CA ALA A 143 -1.99 -26.36 -2.91
C ALA A 143 -1.10 -27.17 -1.96
N VAL A 144 -1.06 -26.78 -0.69
CA VAL A 144 -0.23 -27.39 0.36
C VAL A 144 -1.12 -28.00 1.42
N ILE A 145 -0.81 -29.23 1.83
CA ILE A 145 -1.49 -29.90 2.94
C ILE A 145 -0.70 -29.69 4.22
N ASP A 146 -1.35 -29.13 5.24
CA ASP A 146 -0.82 -29.00 6.59
C ASP A 146 -1.78 -29.69 7.56
N GLU A 147 -1.33 -30.81 8.14
CA GLU A 147 -2.12 -31.64 9.07
C GLU A 147 -2.57 -30.89 10.32
N ARG A 148 -1.94 -29.75 10.64
CA ARG A 148 -2.30 -28.91 11.78
C ARG A 148 -3.54 -28.06 11.51
N MET A 149 -3.93 -27.89 10.24
CA MET A 149 -5.10 -27.10 9.87
C MET A 149 -6.34 -28.00 9.88
N GLY A 150 -6.92 -28.13 11.07
CA GLY A 150 -8.09 -28.98 11.35
C GLY A 150 -9.39 -28.39 10.83
N GLY A 151 -9.67 -28.54 9.54
CA GLY A 151 -10.91 -28.06 8.91
C GLY A 151 -10.86 -26.61 8.42
N GLU A 152 -9.72 -25.93 8.57
CA GLU A 152 -9.50 -24.56 8.14
C GLU A 152 -8.73 -24.50 6.82
N VAL A 153 -8.99 -23.45 6.03
CA VAL A 153 -8.26 -23.13 4.81
C VAL A 153 -7.68 -21.74 4.91
N LYS A 154 -6.41 -21.60 4.53
CA LYS A 154 -5.70 -20.33 4.46
C LYS A 154 -5.28 -20.10 3.03
N ILE A 155 -5.59 -18.93 2.49
CA ILE A 155 -5.20 -18.51 1.15
C ILE A 155 -4.33 -17.27 1.27
N SER A 156 -3.15 -17.33 0.66
CA SER A 156 -2.22 -16.20 0.55
C SER A 156 -2.09 -15.83 -0.92
N VAL A 157 -2.40 -14.59 -1.27
CA VAL A 157 -2.34 -14.06 -2.63
C VAL A 157 -1.26 -13.02 -2.71
N ILE A 158 -0.43 -13.11 -3.74
CA ILE A 158 0.63 -12.16 -4.07
C ILE A 158 0.34 -11.68 -5.48
N ALA A 159 -0.07 -10.42 -5.58
CA ALA A 159 -0.31 -9.75 -6.85
C ALA A 159 0.94 -8.94 -7.21
N THR A 160 1.37 -9.06 -8.46
CA THR A 160 2.62 -8.49 -8.97
C THR A 160 2.38 -7.85 -10.34
N ALA A 161 3.34 -7.05 -10.79
CA ALA A 161 3.30 -6.41 -12.11
C ALA A 161 2.02 -5.58 -12.32
N PHE A 162 1.63 -4.80 -11.31
CA PHE A 162 0.62 -3.77 -11.47
C PHE A 162 1.06 -2.80 -12.56
N GLU A 163 0.20 -2.58 -13.55
CA GLU A 163 0.47 -1.59 -14.58
C GLU A 163 0.69 -0.23 -13.90
N GLN A 164 1.90 0.33 -14.04
CA GLN A 164 2.15 1.73 -13.69
C GLN A 164 1.46 2.65 -14.72
N ALA A 165 0.15 2.52 -14.90
CA ALA A 165 -0.62 3.48 -15.63
C ALA A 165 -0.87 4.71 -14.72
N ARG A 166 -0.01 5.73 -14.89
CA ARG A 166 -0.28 7.18 -14.67
C ARG A 166 0.00 7.85 -13.32
N ALA A 167 0.63 7.25 -12.32
CA ALA A 167 0.96 8.01 -11.10
C ALA A 167 2.13 9.00 -11.30
N ILE A 168 3.14 8.65 -12.12
CA ILE A 168 4.35 9.50 -12.26
C ILE A 168 4.19 10.63 -13.30
N ARG A 169 3.18 10.57 -14.19
CA ARG A 169 2.92 11.67 -15.15
C ARG A 169 2.06 12.82 -14.62
N ARG A 170 1.58 12.78 -13.37
CA ARG A 170 0.75 13.86 -12.79
C ARG A 170 1.54 14.92 -12.02
N LEU A 171 2.85 14.76 -11.82
CA LEU A 171 3.68 15.78 -11.19
C LEU A 171 4.23 16.82 -12.18
N GLU A 172 4.05 16.62 -13.49
CA GLU A 172 4.33 17.63 -14.52
C GLU A 172 3.04 18.33 -14.97
N GLY A 173 2.40 19.04 -14.04
CA GLY A 173 1.40 20.05 -14.41
C GLY A 173 2.08 21.24 -15.10
N PRO A 174 1.49 21.85 -16.15
CA PRO A 174 2.10 22.96 -16.86
C PRO A 174 2.34 24.13 -15.91
N MET A 175 3.60 24.55 -15.85
CA MET A 175 4.10 25.72 -15.13
C MET A 175 3.20 26.92 -15.46
N TYR A 176 2.37 27.34 -14.51
CA TYR A 176 1.57 28.55 -14.64
C TYR A 176 2.53 29.73 -14.85
N LYS A 177 2.59 30.24 -16.08
CA LYS A 177 3.25 31.51 -16.41
C LYS A 177 2.57 32.59 -15.58
N ARG A 178 3.20 32.96 -14.47
CA ARG A 178 2.84 34.12 -13.66
C ARG A 178 3.12 35.36 -14.50
N GLN A 179 2.13 35.84 -15.24
CA GLN A 179 2.17 37.19 -15.80
C GLN A 179 2.17 38.16 -14.61
N ALA A 180 3.26 38.87 -14.42
CA ALA A 180 3.31 40.00 -13.50
C ALA A 180 2.41 41.11 -14.07
N PRO A 181 1.49 41.71 -13.28
CA PRO A 181 0.80 42.90 -13.71
C PRO A 181 1.77 44.08 -13.68
N SER A 182 1.96 44.72 -14.82
CA SER A 182 2.65 46.00 -14.97
C SER A 182 1.87 47.06 -14.20
N VAL A 183 2.44 47.59 -13.11
CA VAL A 183 1.88 48.75 -12.40
C VAL A 183 2.24 50.00 -13.21
N GLU A 184 1.24 50.54 -13.90
CA GLU A 184 1.33 51.79 -14.64
C GLU A 184 1.49 52.96 -13.67
N GLN A 185 2.62 53.63 -13.79
CA GLN A 185 3.11 54.67 -12.90
C GLN A 185 2.36 55.98 -13.16
N ARG A 186 1.28 56.24 -12.44
CA ARG A 186 0.60 57.54 -12.44
C ARG A 186 1.32 58.49 -11.48
N VAL A 187 2.04 59.44 -12.06
CA VAL A 187 2.68 60.56 -11.36
C VAL A 187 1.63 61.66 -11.15
N ALA A 188 1.45 62.11 -9.91
CA ALA A 188 0.80 63.39 -9.59
C ALA A 188 1.53 64.06 -8.42
N PRO A 189 1.75 65.39 -8.44
CA PRO A 189 2.72 66.05 -7.58
C PRO A 189 2.18 66.43 -6.19
N ALA A 190 3.13 66.61 -5.27
CA ALA A 190 2.97 66.87 -3.85
C ALA A 190 2.40 68.27 -3.53
N VAL A 191 1.58 68.34 -2.47
CA VAL A 191 1.41 69.55 -1.65
C VAL A 191 1.51 69.15 -0.18
N ALA A 192 2.37 69.85 0.54
CA ALA A 192 2.78 69.61 1.91
C ALA A 192 1.94 70.40 2.92
N VAL A 193 1.56 69.81 4.07
CA VAL A 193 1.39 70.48 5.38
C VAL A 193 1.55 69.45 6.53
N ALA A 194 2.26 69.82 7.61
CA ALA A 194 2.47 69.06 8.87
C ALA A 194 1.73 69.76 10.06
N PRO A 195 1.78 69.29 11.33
CA PRO A 195 1.17 68.07 11.90
C PRO A 195 0.28 68.27 13.19
N ALA A 196 -0.49 67.22 13.56
CA ALA A 196 -0.94 66.75 14.91
C ALA A 196 -2.10 67.43 15.69
N PRO A 197 -2.77 66.78 16.72
CA PRO A 197 -2.93 65.36 17.10
C PRO A 197 -4.40 64.93 17.52
N MET A 198 -4.55 63.68 18.02
CA MET A 198 -5.69 63.02 18.74
C MET A 198 -6.55 62.06 17.88
N THR A 199 -6.90 60.80 18.23
CA THR A 199 -6.69 59.91 19.40
C THR A 199 -7.17 58.48 19.04
N GLN A 200 -6.32 57.45 19.27
CA GLN A 200 -6.54 56.03 19.68
C GLN A 200 -7.59 55.09 18.99
N PRO A 201 -7.59 53.75 19.22
CA PRO A 201 -6.54 52.76 18.92
C PRO A 201 -7.11 51.49 18.21
N HIS A 202 -6.39 50.91 17.24
CA HIS A 202 -6.67 49.56 16.70
C HIS A 202 -5.40 48.69 16.73
N PRO A 203 -5.52 47.36 16.92
CA PRO A 203 -4.48 46.52 17.50
C PRO A 203 -3.35 46.16 16.52
N LYS A 204 -2.15 46.02 17.08
CA LYS A 204 -0.87 45.74 16.41
C LYS A 204 -0.90 44.42 15.62
N ALA A 205 -0.60 44.48 14.33
CA ALA A 205 -0.05 43.37 13.56
C ALA A 205 1.49 43.44 13.64
N GLU A 206 2.11 42.38 14.15
CA GLU A 206 3.55 42.26 14.34
C GLU A 206 4.31 42.10 13.01
N GLU A 207 5.52 42.65 13.01
CA GLU A 207 6.49 42.70 11.91
C GLU A 207 6.92 41.31 11.44
N THR A 208 6.94 41.14 10.12
CA THR A 208 7.57 40.02 9.43
C THR A 208 9.10 40.14 9.54
N LYS A 209 9.69 39.46 10.53
CA LYS A 209 11.12 39.14 10.49
C LYS A 209 11.39 38.12 9.37
N LYS A 210 12.27 38.51 8.46
CA LYS A 210 12.87 37.63 7.44
C LYS A 210 13.69 36.55 8.14
N TYR A 211 13.35 35.28 7.95
CA TYR A 211 14.19 34.16 8.35
C TYR A 211 14.88 33.61 7.09
N ALA A 212 16.21 33.45 7.18
CA ALA A 212 17.06 32.89 6.14
C ALA A 212 16.78 31.39 5.95
N ALA A 213 17.07 30.89 4.75
CA ALA A 213 16.63 29.60 4.22
C ALA A 213 17.30 28.35 4.82
N ASP A 214 17.97 28.46 5.98
CA ASP A 214 18.86 27.41 6.50
C ASP A 214 18.43 26.83 7.86
N ASP A 215 17.17 27.04 8.27
CA ASP A 215 16.71 26.77 9.64
C ASP A 215 15.42 25.92 9.70
N LEU A 216 15.32 24.93 8.80
CA LEU A 216 14.13 24.07 8.61
C LEU A 216 14.20 22.71 9.33
N GLU A 217 15.28 22.38 10.04
CA GLU A 217 15.44 21.04 10.64
C GLU A 217 14.95 20.90 12.10
N VAL A 218 14.37 21.93 12.70
CA VAL A 218 13.83 21.83 14.08
C VAL A 218 12.31 22.04 14.10
N PRO A 219 11.52 21.04 14.57
CA PRO A 219 10.08 21.16 14.73
C PRO A 219 9.64 22.37 15.55
N SER A 220 8.52 22.97 15.16
CA SER A 220 8.03 24.28 15.62
C SER A 220 7.75 24.40 17.13
N PHE A 221 7.62 23.29 17.86
CA PHE A 221 7.31 23.29 19.28
C PHE A 221 8.53 23.48 20.21
N LEU A 222 9.77 23.41 19.71
CA LEU A 222 11.00 23.60 20.49
C LEU A 222 11.54 25.05 20.47
N ARG A 223 10.93 25.96 19.69
CA ARG A 223 11.42 27.34 19.47
C ARG A 223 10.92 28.38 20.48
N ARG A 224 10.35 27.96 21.61
CA ARG A 224 9.91 28.88 22.68
C ARG A 224 10.37 28.39 24.04
N ARG A 225 11.47 28.97 24.52
CA ARG A 225 11.67 29.27 25.93
C ARG A 225 12.56 30.49 26.09
#